data_AF-A0A5F0LVG7-F1
#
_entry.id   AF-A0A5F0LVG7-F1
#
_cell.length_a   1.000
_cell.length_b   1.000
_cell.length_c   1.000
_cell.angle_alpha   90.00
_cell.angle_beta   90.00
_cell.angle_gamma   90.00
#
_symmetry.space_group_name_H-M   'P 1'
#
loop_
_entity.id
_entity.type
_entity.pdbx_description
1 polymer ?
#
loop_
_entity_poly.entity_id
_entity_poly.type
_entity_poly.pdbx_seq_one_letter_code
_entity_poly.pdbx_strand_id
1 'polypeptide(L)' 'MSKMTYEEYLDEVTTLITELYDVTDPDAIKLVVQAQAAEFFVAHDDNDNLRTEERALQDAHTIYKQSRKKR' A
#
# COMPACT_ATOMS: atom_id res chain seq x y z
N MET A 1 2.73 -15.49 -12.15
CA MET A 1 2.67 -14.23 -11.41
C MET A 1 4.10 -13.81 -11.15
N SER A 2 4.54 -12.71 -11.76
CA SER A 2 5.81 -12.08 -11.39
C SER A 2 5.61 -11.44 -10.01
N LYS A 3 6.51 -11.73 -9.07
CA LYS A 3 6.47 -11.15 -7.72
C LYS A 3 7.23 -9.85 -7.73
N MET A 4 6.68 -8.80 -7.13
CA MET A 4 7.37 -7.53 -6.92
C MET A 4 8.37 -7.68 -5.77
N THR A 5 9.45 -6.90 -5.82
CA THR A 5 10.26 -6.62 -4.63
C THR A 5 9.44 -5.86 -3.59
N TYR A 6 9.93 -5.77 -2.35
CA TYR A 6 9.24 -5.02 -1.30
C TYR A 6 9.04 -3.55 -1.68
N GLU A 7 10.10 -2.90 -2.18
CA GLU A 7 10.04 -1.49 -2.57
C GLU A 7 9.13 -1.27 -3.79
N GLU A 8 9.21 -2.11 -4.83
CA GLU A 8 8.29 -2.04 -5.98
C GLU A 8 6.84 -2.23 -5.54
N TYR A 9 6.60 -3.11 -4.57
CA TYR A 9 5.26 -3.34 -4.04
C TYR A 9 4.72 -2.12 -3.28
N LEU A 10 5.56 -1.44 -2.47
CA LEU A 10 5.15 -0.23 -1.77
C LEU A 10 4.92 0.95 -2.72
N ASP A 11 5.73 1.05 -3.78
CA ASP A 11 5.56 2.04 -4.84
C ASP A 11 4.26 1.81 -5.62
N GLU A 12 3.95 0.56 -5.94
CA GLU A 12 2.69 0.16 -6.57
C GLU A 12 1.48 0.51 -5.69
N VAL A 13 1.50 0.16 -4.39
CA VAL A 13 0.44 0.54 -3.45
C VAL A 13 0.26 2.06 -3.38
N THR A 14 1.37 2.81 -3.39
CA THR A 14 1.34 4.27 -3.37
C THR A 14 0.70 4.82 -4.64
N THR A 15 1.13 4.34 -5.81
CA THR A 15 0.59 4.71 -7.12
C THR A 15 -0.91 4.41 -7.21
N LEU A 16 -1.35 3.24 -6.76
CA LEU A 16 -2.77 2.90 -6.75
C LEU A 16 -3.60 3.82 -5.83
N ILE A 17 -3.03 4.29 -4.71
CA ILE A 17 -3.73 5.26 -3.84
C ILE A 17 -3.90 6.61 -4.55
N THR A 18 -2.89 7.08 -5.28
CA THR A 18 -2.97 8.36 -5.99
C THR A 18 -3.99 8.28 -7.12
N GLU A 19 -3.91 7.23 -7.94
CA GLU A 19 -4.78 7.02 -9.10
C GLU A 19 -6.25 6.76 -8.73
N LEU A 20 -6.52 5.95 -7.70
CA LEU A 20 -7.90 5.55 -7.37
C LEU A 20 -8.68 6.64 -6.60
N TYR A 21 -7.98 7.53 -5.90
CA TYR A 21 -8.61 8.44 -4.94
C TYR A 21 -8.27 9.92 -5.13
N ASP A 22 -7.57 10.27 -6.22
CA ASP A 22 -7.15 11.64 -6.52
C ASP A 22 -6.39 12.27 -5.34
N VAL A 23 -5.50 11.47 -4.75
CA VAL A 23 -4.64 11.86 -3.62
C VAL A 23 -3.29 12.28 -4.18
N THR A 24 -2.70 13.35 -3.67
CA THR A 24 -1.37 13.79 -4.08
C THR A 24 -0.30 12.76 -3.69
N ASP A 25 0.78 12.61 -4.47
CA ASP A 25 1.86 11.67 -4.14
C ASP A 25 2.37 11.84 -2.70
N PRO A 26 2.65 13.07 -2.19
CA PRO A 26 3.09 13.24 -0.81
C PRO A 26 2.08 12.74 0.23
N ASP A 27 0.79 12.90 -0.03
CA ASP A 27 -0.27 12.42 0.87
C ASP A 27 -0.40 10.90 0.80
N ALA A 28 -0.32 10.29 -0.39
CA ALA A 28 -0.35 8.85 -0.56
C ALA A 28 0.85 8.17 0.11
N ILE A 29 2.07 8.71 -0.09
CA ILE A 29 3.30 8.25 0.59
C ILE A 29 3.10 8.29 2.10
N LYS A 30 2.54 9.39 2.62
CA LYS A 30 2.28 9.52 4.07
C LYS A 30 1.33 8.43 4.58
N LEU A 31 0.31 8.05 3.81
CA LEU A 31 -0.59 6.96 4.17
C LEU A 31 0.14 5.61 4.22
N VAL A 32 0.98 5.33 3.23
CA VAL A 32 1.76 4.08 3.17
C VAL A 32 2.78 4.01 4.31
N VAL A 33 3.51 5.09 4.60
CA VAL A 33 4.43 5.19 5.75
C VAL A 33 3.70 4.98 7.08
N GLN A 34 2.50 5.55 7.23
CA GLN A 34 1.67 5.30 8.42
C GLN A 34 1.24 3.84 8.54
N ALA A 35 0.95 3.17 7.42
CA ALA A 35 0.63 1.74 7.41
C ALA A 35 1.86 0.89 7.76
N GLN A 36 3.05 1.24 7.24
CA GLN A 36 4.32 0.61 7.63
C GLN A 36 4.58 0.73 9.13
N ALA A 37 4.43 1.93 9.70
CA ALA A 37 4.58 2.18 11.13
C ALA A 37 3.54 1.45 12.00
N ALA A 38 2.40 1.07 11.41
CA ALA A 38 1.35 0.28 12.05
C ALA A 38 1.50 -1.23 11.80
N GLU A 39 2.68 -1.68 11.37
CA GLU A 39 3.02 -3.09 11.11
C GLU A 39 2.16 -3.75 10.03
N PHE A 40 1.45 -2.96 9.20
CA PHE A 40 0.53 -3.47 8.18
C PHE A 40 1.20 -4.40 7.16
N PHE A 41 2.45 -4.10 6.80
CA PHE A 41 3.20 -4.83 5.79
C PHE A 41 4.12 -5.93 6.32
N VAL A 42 4.14 -6.22 7.63
CA VAL A 42 5.07 -7.22 8.22
C VAL A 42 4.97 -8.58 7.52
N ALA A 43 3.75 -9.03 7.20
CA ALA A 43 3.57 -10.31 6.49
C ALA A 43 4.16 -10.31 5.06
N HIS A 44 4.31 -9.15 4.42
CA HIS A 44 4.87 -9.01 3.06
C HIS A 44 6.41 -9.07 3.06
N ASP A 45 7.04 -8.83 4.22
CA ASP A 45 8.48 -9.00 4.43
C ASP A 45 8.84 -10.49 4.46
N ASP A 46 8.07 -11.28 5.23
CA ASP A 46 8.28 -12.72 5.38
C ASP A 46 7.75 -13.55 4.19
N ASN A 47 6.73 -13.05 3.48
CA ASN A 47 6.08 -13.79 2.40
C ASN A 47 5.98 -12.98 1.10
N ASP A 48 6.93 -13.22 0.22
CA ASP A 48 7.01 -12.62 -1.10
C ASP A 48 5.80 -12.93 -2.02
N ASN A 49 5.03 -14.00 -1.75
CA ASN A 49 3.82 -14.33 -2.51
C ASN A 49 2.69 -13.32 -2.30
N LEU A 50 2.78 -12.48 -1.27
CA LEU A 50 1.82 -11.40 -1.03
C LEU A 50 2.12 -10.16 -1.88
N ARG A 51 3.31 -10.08 -2.49
CA ARG A 51 3.71 -8.91 -3.30
C ARG A 51 3.27 -9.05 -4.75
N THR A 52 1.95 -9.13 -4.94
CA THR A 52 1.29 -9.18 -6.26
C THR A 52 0.49 -7.91 -6.50
N GLU A 53 0.27 -7.58 -7.77
CA GLU A 53 -0.54 -6.42 -8.18
C GLU A 53 -1.97 -6.48 -7.61
N GLU A 54 -2.61 -7.65 -7.65
CA GLU A 54 -3.94 -7.86 -7.04
C GLU A 54 -3.94 -7.53 -5.55
N ARG A 55 -2.88 -7.92 -4.83
CA ARG A 55 -2.76 -7.64 -3.41
C ARG A 55 -2.47 -6.16 -3.16
N ALA A 56 -1.64 -5.53 -3.98
CA ALA A 56 -1.36 -4.09 -3.90
C ALA A 56 -2.64 -3.26 -4.00
N LEU A 57 -3.54 -3.62 -4.93
CA LEU A 57 -4.85 -3.00 -5.07
C LEU A 57 -5.71 -3.14 -3.81
N GLN A 58 -5.79 -4.35 -3.24
CA GLN A 58 -6.55 -4.60 -2.01
C GLN A 58 -6.02 -3.78 -0.83
N ASP A 59 -4.70 -3.67 -0.73
CA ASP A 59 -4.04 -2.96 0.37
C ASP A 59 -4.15 -1.44 0.19
N ALA A 60 -4.04 -0.91 -1.03
CA ALA A 60 -4.35 0.49 -1.35
C ALA A 60 -5.77 0.88 -0.90
N HIS A 61 -6.78 0.04 -1.22
CA HIS A 61 -8.15 0.25 -0.75
C HIS A 61 -8.27 0.23 0.77
N THR A 62 -7.60 -0.72 1.42
CA THR A 62 -7.66 -0.91 2.88
C THR A 62 -7.05 0.28 3.60
N ILE A 63 -5.85 0.70 3.19
CA ILE A 63 -5.11 1.83 3.78
C ILE A 63 -5.91 3.12 3.65
N TYR A 64 -6.43 3.42 2.45
CA TYR A 64 -7.23 4.63 2.24
C TYR A 64 -8.51 4.61 3.10
N LYS A 65 -9.24 3.49 3.14
CA LYS A 65 -10.46 3.38 3.95
C LYS A 65 -10.18 3.53 5.45
N GLN A 66 -9.08 2.97 5.94
CA GLN A 66 -8.68 3.11 7.34
C GLN A 66 -8.30 4.55 7.69
N SER A 67 -7.61 5.26 6.78
CA SER A 67 -7.24 6.67 7.00
C SER A 67 -8.46 7.59 7.10
N ARG A 68 -9.54 7.29 6.35
CA ARG A 68 -10.81 8.02 6.44
C ARG A 68 -11.59 7.78 7.73
N LYS A 69 -11.42 6.63 8.38
CA LYS A 69 -12.09 6.31 9.67
C LYS A 69 -11.43 6.96 10.89
N LYS A 70 -10.16 7.33 10.79
CA LYS A 70 -9.42 8.02 11.85
C LYS A 70 -9.64 9.55 11.87
N ARG A 71 -10.49 10.10 10.98
CA ARG A 71 -10.79 11.54 10.88
C ARG A 71 -12.12 11.88 11.54
#